data_AF-A0A1C5ZE81-F1
#
_entry.id   AF-A0A1C5ZE81-F1
#
_cell.length_a   1.000
_cell.length_b   1.000
_cell.length_c   1.000
_cell.angle_alpha   90.00
_cell.angle_beta   90.00
_cell.angle_gamma   90.00
#
_symmetry.space_group_name_H-M   'P 1'
#
loop_
_entity.id
_entity.type
_entity.pdbx_description
1 polymer ?
#
loop_
_entity_poly.entity_id
_entity_poly.type
_entity_poly.pdbx_seq_one_letter_code
_entity_poly.pdbx_strand_id
1 'polypeptide(L)'
;MGKIIGIDLGTTNSCVAVMEGGSAVVIPNSEGARTTPSVVAFSKNGERLVGQVAKRQAVTNPEKTVISIKRHMGSDYKVDIDGKSYTPQEISAMILQKLKSDAEAYLGETVTEAVITVPAYFTDAQRQATKDAGQIAGLNVKRIINEPTAAALSYGVDKEEDQKIMVYDLGGGTFDVSIIEMGDGVTEVLATAGNNHLGGDDFDQRIIDWMIAEFKKSEGIDLSTDKMAMQRLKEAAEKSKIELSSTPTSQINLPFITADATGPKHLDLTLTQAKFNELTSDLVQSTMGPVKQALSDSGLSASDLHKVLMVGGSSRIPAVQEAVKSFMNKDPFKGINPDECVALGAAYQGGVLGGDVKEGLLLLDVTPLTLGIETAGGVSTPMIQRNTTIPTKQTQVFSTYADNQTAVDINVLQGEREFAKDNKQLGTFRLDGIAPAPRGIPQIEVTFDIDANGIVHVSAKDKGTGKEQNITITSSTNMSKEDIDKAVKDAEMFAEEDKKRREEVDTKNNAENFVFQCEKALNDFGDKVTAEDKAPIEAKCNELKEALKGNDIADIKAKHDELQKVFGELATKVYQNASPEEQAAAQQAAAEAAGAAGNASNDDGVVDADYTEA
;
A
#
# COMPACT_ATOMS: atom_id res chain seq x y z
N MET A 1 -17.02 17.58 7.50
CA MET A 1 -15.97 17.35 6.50
C MET A 1 -15.28 16.09 6.98
N GLY A 2 -15.28 15.01 6.19
CA GLY A 2 -14.77 13.72 6.64
C GLY A 2 -13.26 13.78 6.93
N LYS A 3 -12.75 12.85 7.73
CA LYS A 3 -11.32 12.77 8.04
C LYS A 3 -10.47 12.51 6.80
N ILE A 4 -9.30 13.17 6.71
CA ILE A 4 -8.27 12.87 5.71
C ILE A 4 -7.37 11.78 6.30
N ILE A 5 -7.40 10.59 5.72
CA ILE A 5 -6.55 9.47 6.18
C ILE A 5 -5.14 9.55 5.57
N GLY A 6 -4.15 9.08 6.32
CA GLY A 6 -2.78 8.87 5.85
C GLY A 6 -2.57 7.42 5.48
N ILE A 7 -2.13 7.15 4.25
CA ILE A 7 -1.89 5.79 3.76
C ILE A 7 -0.43 5.64 3.39
N ASP A 8 0.24 4.71 4.05
CA ASP A 8 1.47 4.10 3.55
C ASP A 8 1.13 2.95 2.62
N LEU A 9 1.26 3.17 1.31
CA LEU A 9 1.03 2.12 0.30
C LEU A 9 2.35 1.38 0.04
N GLY A 10 2.83 0.50 0.92
CA GLY A 10 4.14 -0.11 0.74
C GLY A 10 4.17 -1.27 -0.28
N THR A 11 5.38 -1.67 -0.69
CA THR A 11 5.58 -2.78 -1.64
C THR A 11 5.12 -4.12 -1.07
N THR A 12 5.42 -4.37 0.21
CA THR A 12 5.12 -5.65 0.89
C THR A 12 3.92 -5.54 1.81
N ASN A 13 3.85 -4.46 2.59
CA ASN A 13 2.75 -4.18 3.50
C ASN A 13 2.32 -2.73 3.32
N SER A 14 1.05 -2.47 3.53
CA SER A 14 0.48 -1.14 3.61
C SER A 14 -0.05 -0.86 5.01
N CYS A 15 -0.12 0.41 5.38
CA CYS A 15 -0.56 0.86 6.71
C CYS A 15 -1.45 2.10 6.53
N VAL A 16 -2.49 2.24 7.36
CA VAL A 16 -3.40 3.38 7.34
C VAL A 16 -3.48 4.00 8.72
N ALA A 17 -3.47 5.33 8.77
CA ALA A 17 -3.55 6.11 10.00
C ALA A 17 -4.46 7.32 9.82
N VAL A 18 -4.89 7.91 10.93
CA VAL A 18 -5.79 9.06 10.99
C VAL A 18 -5.41 9.99 12.13
N MET A 19 -5.82 11.26 12.06
CA MET A 19 -5.67 12.21 13.16
C MET A 19 -6.86 12.15 14.11
N GLU A 20 -6.60 11.79 15.36
CA GLU A 20 -7.59 11.72 16.45
C GLU A 20 -7.07 12.46 17.68
N GLY A 21 -7.90 13.35 18.24
CA GLY A 21 -7.54 14.06 19.47
C GLY A 21 -6.25 14.89 19.40
N GLY A 22 -5.81 15.29 18.20
CA GLY A 22 -4.55 16.02 17.98
C GLY A 22 -3.33 15.14 17.72
N SER A 23 -3.47 13.81 17.74
CA SER A 23 -2.38 12.86 17.50
C SER A 23 -2.69 11.94 16.32
N ALA A 24 -1.64 11.52 15.59
CA ALA A 24 -1.78 10.50 14.55
C ALA A 24 -1.88 9.11 15.19
N VAL A 25 -2.84 8.29 14.75
CA VAL A 25 -3.07 6.93 15.24
C VAL A 25 -3.22 5.98 14.06
N VAL A 26 -2.56 4.82 14.12
CA VAL A 26 -2.71 3.74 13.12
C VAL A 26 -4.02 2.99 13.35
N ILE A 27 -4.77 2.78 12.27
CA ILE A 27 -6.01 2.01 12.26
C ILE A 27 -5.68 0.53 12.04
N PRO A 28 -6.12 -0.39 12.93
CA PRO A 28 -6.00 -1.82 12.68
C PRO A 28 -6.96 -2.26 11.56
N ASN A 29 -6.54 -3.23 10.74
CA ASN A 29 -7.41 -3.83 9.73
C ASN A 29 -8.46 -4.77 10.34
N SER A 30 -9.41 -5.23 9.52
CA SER A 30 -10.43 -6.22 9.91
C SER A 30 -9.88 -7.53 10.50
N GLU A 31 -8.61 -7.86 10.24
CA GLU A 31 -7.93 -9.03 10.78
C GLU A 31 -7.24 -8.76 12.14
N GLY A 32 -7.31 -7.53 12.65
CA GLY A 32 -6.70 -7.09 13.92
C GLY A 32 -5.21 -6.75 13.83
N ALA A 33 -4.63 -6.73 12.62
CA ALA A 33 -3.24 -6.34 12.40
C ALA A 33 -3.13 -4.85 12.09
N ARG A 34 -1.99 -4.24 12.47
CA ARG A 34 -1.72 -2.81 12.22
C ARG A 34 -1.21 -2.51 10.82
N THR A 35 -0.86 -3.56 10.07
CA THR A 35 -0.46 -3.48 8.66
C THR A 35 -1.20 -4.55 7.87
N THR A 36 -1.43 -4.26 6.59
CA THR A 36 -2.12 -5.14 5.65
C THR A 36 -1.14 -5.55 4.55
N PRO A 37 -0.91 -6.85 4.29
CA PRO A 37 -0.07 -7.27 3.18
C PRO A 37 -0.53 -6.66 1.85
N SER A 38 0.40 -6.13 1.06
CA SER A 38 0.13 -5.56 -0.28
C SER A 38 0.01 -6.69 -1.31
N VAL A 39 -0.99 -7.55 -1.10
CA VAL A 39 -1.24 -8.78 -1.87
C VAL A 39 -2.69 -8.77 -2.32
N VAL A 40 -2.90 -9.06 -3.60
CA VAL A 40 -4.23 -9.20 -4.22
C VAL A 40 -4.32 -10.58 -4.83
N ALA A 41 -5.41 -11.29 -4.62
CA ALA A 41 -5.66 -12.57 -5.25
C ALA A 41 -7.06 -12.67 -5.81
N PHE A 42 -7.20 -13.46 -6.87
CA PHE A 42 -8.48 -13.75 -7.50
C PHE A 42 -8.80 -15.23 -7.28
N SER A 43 -9.85 -15.50 -6.51
CA SER A 43 -10.30 -16.84 -6.22
C SER A 43 -10.87 -17.51 -7.48
N LYS A 44 -11.03 -18.84 -7.44
CA LYS A 44 -11.62 -19.60 -8.55
C LYS A 44 -13.06 -19.17 -8.88
N ASN A 45 -13.76 -18.59 -7.92
CA ASN A 45 -15.13 -18.12 -8.07
C ASN A 45 -15.20 -16.65 -8.52
N GLY A 46 -14.04 -16.03 -8.83
CA GLY A 46 -13.93 -14.63 -9.22
C GLY A 46 -14.00 -13.64 -8.05
N GLU A 47 -13.81 -14.11 -6.81
CA GLU A 47 -13.73 -13.25 -5.62
C GLU A 47 -12.36 -12.59 -5.53
N ARG A 48 -12.32 -11.28 -5.24
CA ARG A 48 -11.08 -10.59 -4.92
C ARG A 48 -10.79 -10.72 -3.44
N LEU A 49 -9.60 -11.22 -3.15
CA LEU A 49 -9.04 -11.29 -1.81
C LEU A 49 -7.92 -10.27 -1.74
N VAL A 50 -7.84 -9.52 -0.65
CA VAL A 50 -6.78 -8.53 -0.41
C VAL A 50 -6.19 -8.76 0.98
N GLY A 51 -4.90 -8.49 1.16
CA GLY A 51 -4.27 -8.56 2.47
C GLY A 51 -3.95 -9.98 2.92
N GLN A 52 -4.20 -10.27 4.19
CA GLN A 52 -3.80 -11.53 4.81
C GLN A 52 -4.48 -12.74 4.16
N VAL A 53 -5.75 -12.61 3.76
CA VAL A 53 -6.50 -13.68 3.12
C VAL A 53 -5.89 -14.03 1.76
N ALA A 54 -5.51 -13.01 0.97
CA ALA A 54 -4.82 -13.20 -0.30
C ALA A 54 -3.43 -13.85 -0.10
N LYS A 55 -2.65 -13.37 0.88
CA LYS A 55 -1.32 -13.93 1.22
C LYS A 55 -1.42 -15.41 1.60
N ARG A 56 -2.43 -15.82 2.39
CA ARG A 56 -2.60 -17.22 2.84
C ARG A 56 -2.83 -18.21 1.70
N GLN A 57 -3.55 -17.82 0.65
CA GLN A 57 -3.85 -18.71 -0.47
C GLN A 57 -2.84 -18.64 -1.63
N ALA A 58 -1.80 -17.80 -1.52
CA ALA A 58 -0.80 -17.62 -2.57
C ALA A 58 -0.15 -18.94 -2.99
N VAL A 59 0.18 -19.82 -2.04
CA VAL A 59 0.78 -21.15 -2.28
C VAL A 59 -0.06 -22.03 -3.21
N THR A 60 -1.38 -22.02 -3.06
CA THR A 60 -2.30 -22.88 -3.82
C THR A 60 -2.90 -22.19 -5.04
N ASN A 61 -2.64 -20.88 -5.21
CA ASN A 61 -3.14 -20.07 -6.31
C ASN A 61 -2.09 -19.04 -6.81
N PRO A 62 -0.85 -19.46 -7.13
CA PRO A 62 0.23 -18.52 -7.45
C PRO A 62 0.00 -17.75 -8.75
N GLU A 63 -0.72 -18.32 -9.71
CA GLU A 63 -0.99 -17.67 -11.01
C GLU A 63 -2.00 -16.53 -10.91
N LYS A 64 -2.86 -16.55 -9.88
CA LYS A 64 -3.89 -15.53 -9.67
C LYS A 64 -3.63 -14.68 -8.43
N THR A 65 -2.41 -14.70 -7.91
CA THR A 65 -2.01 -13.91 -6.74
C THR A 65 -0.90 -12.94 -7.15
N VAL A 66 -1.17 -11.66 -6.99
CA VAL A 66 -0.28 -10.55 -7.33
C VAL A 66 0.35 -10.01 -6.05
N ILE A 67 1.67 -9.90 -6.06
CA ILE A 67 2.50 -9.38 -4.97
C ILE A 67 3.48 -8.34 -5.53
N SER A 68 4.02 -7.48 -4.66
CA SER A 68 5.06 -6.50 -5.02
C SER A 68 4.70 -5.58 -6.18
N ILE A 69 3.40 -5.34 -6.42
CA ILE A 69 2.92 -4.59 -7.59
C ILE A 69 3.46 -3.15 -7.63
N LYS A 70 3.81 -2.58 -6.47
CA LYS A 70 4.39 -1.24 -6.35
C LYS A 70 5.67 -1.07 -7.19
N ARG A 71 6.45 -2.14 -7.38
CA ARG A 71 7.66 -2.11 -8.24
C ARG A 71 7.36 -1.85 -9.72
N HIS A 72 6.11 -2.05 -10.14
CA HIS A 72 5.66 -1.88 -11.52
C HIS A 72 4.88 -0.58 -11.75
N MET A 73 4.69 0.26 -10.72
CA MET A 73 3.99 1.54 -10.87
C MET A 73 4.62 2.40 -11.96
N GLY A 74 3.80 3.10 -12.75
CA GLY A 74 4.27 3.95 -13.85
C GLY A 74 4.90 3.21 -15.04
N SER A 75 4.87 1.87 -15.08
CA SER A 75 5.33 1.05 -16.21
C SER A 75 4.16 0.50 -17.04
N ASP A 76 4.46 -0.04 -18.22
CA ASP A 76 3.51 -0.71 -19.14
C ASP A 76 3.19 -2.16 -18.75
N TYR A 77 3.71 -2.60 -17.61
CA TYR A 77 3.43 -3.90 -17.04
C TYR A 77 1.92 -4.12 -16.89
N LYS A 78 1.47 -5.35 -17.17
CA LYS A 78 0.10 -5.77 -16.92
C LYS A 78 0.08 -7.18 -16.36
N VAL A 79 -0.90 -7.45 -15.50
CA VAL A 79 -1.17 -8.78 -14.97
C VAL A 79 -2.40 -9.32 -15.70
N ASP A 80 -2.28 -10.48 -16.35
CA ASP A 80 -3.44 -11.19 -16.90
C ASP A 80 -4.01 -12.13 -15.85
N ILE A 81 -5.30 -11.98 -15.56
CA ILE A 81 -6.04 -12.86 -14.66
C ILE A 81 -7.32 -13.28 -15.38
N ASP A 82 -7.39 -14.58 -15.73
CA ASP A 82 -8.53 -15.18 -16.42
C ASP A 82 -8.92 -14.43 -17.72
N GLY A 83 -7.94 -13.91 -18.46
CA GLY A 83 -8.16 -13.16 -19.71
C GLY A 83 -8.57 -11.70 -19.52
N LYS A 84 -8.61 -11.19 -18.27
CA LYS A 84 -8.69 -9.76 -17.99
C LYS A 84 -7.29 -9.23 -17.63
N SER A 85 -6.89 -8.19 -18.34
CA SER A 85 -5.59 -7.53 -18.14
C SER A 85 -5.75 -6.36 -17.17
N TYR A 86 -5.00 -6.39 -16.07
CA TYR A 86 -4.99 -5.37 -15.02
C TYR A 86 -3.69 -4.58 -15.02
N THR A 87 -3.80 -3.26 -14.81
CA THR A 87 -2.65 -2.37 -14.61
C THR A 87 -2.17 -2.39 -13.15
N PRO A 88 -0.92 -1.97 -12.87
CA PRO A 88 -0.42 -1.78 -11.51
C PRO A 88 -1.30 -0.85 -10.67
N GLN A 89 -1.89 0.17 -11.31
CA GLN A 89 -2.81 1.12 -10.68
C GLN A 89 -4.10 0.45 -10.24
N GLU A 90 -4.69 -0.40 -11.08
CA GLU A 90 -5.92 -1.13 -10.74
C GLU A 90 -5.69 -2.12 -9.60
N ILE A 91 -4.59 -2.87 -9.61
CA ILE A 91 -4.24 -3.78 -8.50
C ILE A 91 -3.95 -2.98 -7.22
N SER A 92 -3.22 -1.87 -7.30
CA SER A 92 -2.95 -1.02 -6.13
C SER A 92 -4.22 -0.37 -5.59
N ALA A 93 -5.18 -0.03 -6.47
CA ALA A 93 -6.48 0.50 -6.07
C ALA A 93 -7.25 -0.53 -5.23
N MET A 94 -7.19 -1.83 -5.55
CA MET A 94 -7.81 -2.87 -4.73
C MET A 94 -7.22 -2.91 -3.30
N ILE A 95 -5.91 -2.67 -3.16
CA ILE A 95 -5.25 -2.54 -1.85
C ILE A 95 -5.77 -1.29 -1.11
N LEU A 96 -5.82 -0.15 -1.81
CA LEU A 96 -6.31 1.11 -1.24
C LEU A 96 -7.78 1.04 -0.84
N GLN A 97 -8.62 0.34 -1.60
CA GLN A 97 -10.03 0.10 -1.27
C GLN A 97 -10.18 -0.71 0.03
N LYS A 98 -9.34 -1.72 0.25
CA LYS A 98 -9.31 -2.47 1.52
C LYS A 98 -8.94 -1.55 2.69
N LEU A 99 -7.88 -0.75 2.55
CA LEU A 99 -7.45 0.19 3.60
C LEU A 99 -8.51 1.27 3.89
N LYS A 100 -9.15 1.79 2.85
CA LYS A 100 -10.29 2.70 2.96
C LYS A 100 -11.44 2.04 3.73
N SER A 101 -11.82 0.82 3.36
CA SER A 101 -12.91 0.08 4.01
C SER A 101 -12.61 -0.18 5.49
N ASP A 102 -11.37 -0.54 5.81
CA ASP A 102 -10.92 -0.71 7.20
C ASP A 102 -11.01 0.61 7.99
N ALA A 103 -10.61 1.73 7.37
CA ALA A 103 -10.72 3.05 7.97
C ALA A 103 -12.19 3.49 8.17
N GLU A 104 -13.06 3.24 7.20
CA GLU A 104 -14.50 3.53 7.31
C GLU A 104 -15.16 2.72 8.42
N ALA A 105 -14.83 1.42 8.53
CA ALA A 105 -15.33 0.57 9.61
C ALA A 105 -14.83 1.02 10.99
N TYR A 106 -13.60 1.52 11.08
CA TYR A 106 -13.05 2.05 12.32
C TYR A 106 -13.69 3.38 12.75
N LEU A 107 -13.89 4.29 11.78
CA LEU A 107 -14.39 5.65 12.04
C LEU A 107 -15.91 5.72 12.14
N GLY A 108 -16.64 4.75 11.58
CA GLY A 108 -18.11 4.79 11.49
C GLY A 108 -18.63 5.83 10.48
N GLU A 109 -17.79 6.35 9.60
CA GLU A 109 -18.14 7.33 8.56
C GLU A 109 -17.43 7.04 7.24
N THR A 110 -17.98 7.57 6.13
CA THR A 110 -17.38 7.43 4.80
C THR A 110 -16.10 8.24 4.65
N VAL A 111 -15.06 7.63 4.11
CA VAL A 111 -13.75 8.25 3.87
C VAL A 111 -13.59 8.55 2.39
N THR A 112 -13.37 9.82 2.05
CA THR A 112 -13.27 10.28 0.66
C THR A 112 -11.95 10.96 0.34
N GLU A 113 -11.10 11.24 1.32
CA GLU A 113 -9.90 12.05 1.15
C GLU A 113 -8.69 11.36 1.79
N ALA A 114 -7.55 11.37 1.10
CA ALA A 114 -6.34 10.72 1.60
C ALA A 114 -5.05 11.48 1.24
N VAL A 115 -4.03 11.30 2.08
CA VAL A 115 -2.62 11.53 1.76
C VAL A 115 -1.98 10.16 1.54
N ILE A 116 -1.32 9.96 0.39
CA ILE A 116 -0.74 8.65 0.02
C ILE A 116 0.78 8.80 -0.12
N THR A 117 1.54 7.85 0.43
CA THR A 117 3.01 7.87 0.38
C THR A 117 3.58 7.27 -0.89
N VAL A 118 4.75 7.77 -1.29
CA VAL A 118 5.59 7.21 -2.35
C VAL A 118 7.07 7.28 -1.97
N PRO A 119 7.92 6.39 -2.50
CA PRO A 119 9.37 6.50 -2.36
C PRO A 119 9.85 7.88 -2.83
N ALA A 120 10.82 8.46 -2.14
CA ALA A 120 11.32 9.80 -2.46
C ALA A 120 11.88 9.87 -3.88
N TYR A 121 12.53 8.78 -4.32
CA TYR A 121 13.15 8.67 -5.63
C TYR A 121 12.18 8.25 -6.76
N PHE A 122 10.86 8.19 -6.50
CA PHE A 122 9.86 7.93 -7.55
C PHE A 122 9.85 9.02 -8.63
N THR A 123 9.79 8.56 -9.88
CA THR A 123 9.59 9.40 -11.08
C THR A 123 8.17 9.98 -11.14
N ASP A 124 7.97 10.99 -11.97
CA ASP A 124 6.65 11.62 -12.17
C ASP A 124 5.59 10.59 -12.62
N ALA A 125 5.98 9.63 -13.46
CA ALA A 125 5.09 8.57 -13.94
C ALA A 125 4.60 7.68 -12.80
N GLN A 126 5.49 7.35 -11.88
CA GLN A 126 5.17 6.54 -10.71
C GLN A 126 4.30 7.31 -9.71
N ARG A 127 4.59 8.60 -9.48
CA ARG A 127 3.78 9.49 -8.63
C ARG A 127 2.36 9.63 -9.15
N GLN A 128 2.22 9.90 -10.45
CA GLN A 128 0.92 10.01 -11.09
C GLN A 128 0.16 8.68 -11.05
N ALA A 129 0.81 7.55 -11.35
CA ALA A 129 0.19 6.23 -11.26
C ALA A 129 -0.35 5.93 -9.85
N THR A 130 0.38 6.31 -8.79
CA THR A 130 -0.10 6.16 -7.41
C THR A 130 -1.30 7.05 -7.11
N LYS A 131 -1.30 8.29 -7.63
CA LYS A 131 -2.44 9.20 -7.53
C LYS A 131 -3.68 8.64 -8.25
N ASP A 132 -3.49 8.08 -9.44
CA ASP A 132 -4.55 7.42 -10.22
C ASP A 132 -5.11 6.20 -9.47
N ALA A 133 -4.26 5.38 -8.85
CA ALA A 133 -4.70 4.27 -8.02
C ALA A 133 -5.59 4.74 -6.86
N GLY A 134 -5.26 5.86 -6.21
CA GLY A 134 -6.11 6.50 -5.21
C GLY A 134 -7.46 6.94 -5.77
N GLN A 135 -7.47 7.54 -6.96
CA GLN A 135 -8.71 7.93 -7.63
C GLN A 135 -9.58 6.72 -7.98
N ILE A 136 -9.00 5.65 -8.53
CA ILE A 136 -9.70 4.39 -8.83
C ILE A 136 -10.29 3.77 -7.55
N ALA A 137 -9.61 3.91 -6.42
CA ALA A 137 -10.09 3.47 -5.12
C ALA A 137 -11.20 4.36 -4.51
N GLY A 138 -11.61 5.43 -5.19
CA GLY A 138 -12.61 6.38 -4.72
C GLY A 138 -12.09 7.31 -3.62
N LEU A 139 -10.80 7.66 -3.67
CA LEU A 139 -10.15 8.62 -2.79
C LEU A 139 -9.73 9.88 -3.57
N ASN A 140 -10.09 11.03 -3.03
CA ASN A 140 -9.52 12.31 -3.43
C ASN A 140 -8.13 12.46 -2.80
N VAL A 141 -7.10 12.21 -3.60
CA VAL A 141 -5.70 12.28 -3.16
C VAL A 141 -5.29 13.75 -2.99
N LYS A 142 -5.32 14.22 -1.74
CA LYS A 142 -4.99 15.62 -1.38
C LYS A 142 -3.52 15.94 -1.55
N ARG A 143 -2.66 14.95 -1.28
CA ARG A 143 -1.22 15.08 -1.37
C ARG A 143 -0.58 13.73 -1.61
N ILE A 144 0.40 13.70 -2.50
CA ILE A 144 1.41 12.65 -2.54
C ILE A 144 2.58 13.12 -1.69
N ILE A 145 2.98 12.34 -0.67
CA ILE A 145 4.09 12.66 0.23
C ILE A 145 5.20 11.63 0.09
N ASN A 146 6.46 12.08 0.19
CA ASN A 146 7.62 11.20 0.17
C ASN A 146 7.69 10.38 1.47
N GLU A 147 7.96 9.07 1.38
CA GLU A 147 8.05 8.16 2.53
C GLU A 147 9.05 8.63 3.61
N PRO A 148 10.29 9.03 3.27
CA PRO A 148 11.24 9.53 4.26
C PRO A 148 10.78 10.84 4.93
N THR A 149 10.10 11.71 4.15
CA THR A 149 9.53 12.95 4.65
C THR A 149 8.42 12.65 5.66
N ALA A 150 7.50 11.74 5.33
CA ALA A 150 6.44 11.32 6.25
C ALA A 150 7.03 10.71 7.54
N ALA A 151 8.03 9.84 7.44
CA ALA A 151 8.70 9.29 8.61
C ALA A 151 9.35 10.39 9.49
N ALA A 152 9.95 11.41 8.88
CA ALA A 152 10.49 12.56 9.60
C ALA A 152 9.40 13.37 10.30
N LEU A 153 8.25 13.60 9.65
CA LEU A 153 7.10 14.26 10.28
C LEU A 153 6.63 13.49 11.52
N SER A 154 6.46 12.17 11.42
CA SER A 154 6.08 11.33 12.57
C SER A 154 7.09 11.39 13.72
N TYR A 155 8.37 11.61 13.42
CA TYR A 155 9.41 11.78 14.43
C TYR A 155 9.42 13.19 15.05
N GLY A 156 9.16 14.22 14.24
CA GLY A 156 9.29 15.62 14.59
C GLY A 156 8.14 16.24 15.37
N VAL A 157 6.94 15.62 15.39
CA VAL A 157 5.73 16.19 16.03
C VAL A 157 5.97 16.67 17.46
N ASP A 158 6.74 15.92 18.25
CA ASP A 158 7.01 16.20 19.67
C ASP A 158 8.44 16.73 19.92
N LYS A 159 9.02 17.45 18.97
CA LYS A 159 10.40 17.95 19.03
C LYS A 159 10.45 19.45 18.79
N GLU A 160 10.92 20.17 19.81
CA GLU A 160 11.07 21.64 19.78
C GLU A 160 12.52 22.09 19.46
N GLU A 161 13.46 21.17 19.35
CA GLU A 161 14.86 21.49 19.06
C GLU A 161 15.15 21.39 17.57
N ASP A 162 15.99 22.30 17.05
CA ASP A 162 16.51 22.22 15.69
C ASP A 162 17.40 20.98 15.53
N GLN A 163 17.09 20.11 14.57
CA GLN A 163 17.81 18.87 14.34
C GLN A 163 17.96 18.56 12.86
N LYS A 164 19.17 18.20 12.48
CA LYS A 164 19.50 17.57 11.20
C LYS A 164 19.49 16.07 11.35
N ILE A 165 18.68 15.37 10.58
CA ILE A 165 18.54 13.91 10.64
C ILE A 165 18.80 13.29 9.27
N MET A 166 19.18 12.01 9.27
CA MET A 166 19.10 11.16 8.09
C MET A 166 17.97 10.16 8.30
N VAL A 167 17.07 10.06 7.33
CA VAL A 167 16.12 8.96 7.24
C VAL A 167 16.67 7.95 6.24
N TYR A 168 16.93 6.73 6.70
CA TYR A 168 17.35 5.59 5.90
C TYR A 168 16.15 4.64 5.80
N ASP A 169 15.49 4.60 4.65
CA ASP A 169 14.30 3.79 4.41
C ASP A 169 14.65 2.62 3.48
N LEU A 170 14.70 1.40 4.03
CA LEU A 170 14.91 0.18 3.26
C LEU A 170 13.68 -0.72 3.42
N GLY A 171 12.77 -0.60 2.46
CA GLY A 171 11.50 -1.31 2.44
C GLY A 171 11.58 -2.69 1.78
N GLY A 172 10.43 -3.11 1.25
CA GLY A 172 10.29 -4.37 0.50
C GLY A 172 10.79 -4.31 -0.94
N GLY A 173 10.74 -3.13 -1.58
CA GLY A 173 11.07 -3.00 -3.01
C GLY A 173 11.95 -1.80 -3.36
N THR A 174 12.04 -0.81 -2.48
CA THR A 174 12.73 0.46 -2.69
C THR A 174 13.65 0.78 -1.52
N PHE A 175 14.68 1.56 -1.83
CA PHE A 175 15.61 2.12 -0.87
C PHE A 175 15.68 3.62 -1.07
N ASP A 176 15.40 4.41 -0.05
CA ASP A 176 15.57 5.85 -0.05
C ASP A 176 16.42 6.31 1.13
N VAL A 177 17.14 7.40 0.92
CA VAL A 177 17.83 8.13 1.96
C VAL A 177 17.57 9.62 1.79
N SER A 178 17.14 10.27 2.87
CA SER A 178 16.90 11.72 2.87
C SER A 178 17.58 12.38 4.06
N ILE A 179 18.23 13.51 3.81
CA ILE A 179 18.80 14.39 4.82
C ILE A 179 17.82 15.52 5.06
N ILE A 180 17.34 15.66 6.28
CA ILE A 180 16.23 16.54 6.63
C ILE A 180 16.63 17.42 7.80
N GLU A 181 16.38 18.72 7.66
CA GLU A 181 16.49 19.71 8.74
C GLU A 181 15.10 20.03 9.27
N MET A 182 14.92 19.92 10.57
CA MET A 182 13.67 20.22 11.26
C MET A 182 13.96 21.27 12.33
N GLY A 183 13.16 22.32 12.41
CA GLY A 183 13.35 23.41 13.35
C GLY A 183 12.31 24.52 13.15
N ASP A 184 11.93 25.23 14.22
CA ASP A 184 10.99 26.38 14.19
C ASP A 184 9.69 26.14 13.39
N GLY A 185 9.13 24.92 13.44
CA GLY A 185 7.92 24.55 12.68
C GLY A 185 8.13 24.37 11.17
N VAL A 186 9.37 24.34 10.71
CA VAL A 186 9.76 24.06 9.33
C VAL A 186 10.42 22.67 9.26
N THR A 187 10.06 21.90 8.25
CA THR A 187 10.76 20.65 7.89
C THR A 187 11.23 20.79 6.46
N GLU A 188 12.55 20.84 6.26
CA GLU A 188 13.18 21.02 4.96
C GLU A 188 14.00 19.78 4.58
N VAL A 189 13.72 19.23 3.41
CA VAL A 189 14.54 18.17 2.82
C VAL A 189 15.74 18.83 2.15
N LEU A 190 16.94 18.60 2.68
CA LEU A 190 18.18 19.19 2.15
C LEU A 190 18.69 18.40 0.94
N ALA A 191 18.56 17.07 0.98
CA ALA A 191 18.94 16.20 -0.11
C ALA A 191 18.23 14.85 -0.01
N THR A 192 17.95 14.24 -1.16
CA THR A 192 17.43 12.88 -1.24
C THR A 192 18.16 12.09 -2.33
N ALA A 193 18.32 10.79 -2.09
CA ALA A 193 18.86 9.84 -3.06
C ALA A 193 18.25 8.46 -2.80
N GLY A 194 18.33 7.55 -3.76
CA GLY A 194 17.76 6.23 -3.56
C GLY A 194 17.97 5.26 -4.72
N ASN A 195 17.25 4.14 -4.64
CA ASN A 195 17.14 3.12 -5.66
C ASN A 195 15.74 2.48 -5.62
N ASN A 196 14.95 2.73 -6.68
CA ASN A 196 13.58 2.23 -6.82
C ASN A 196 13.47 0.71 -7.05
N HIS A 197 14.59 -0.01 -7.16
CA HIS A 197 14.65 -1.46 -7.39
C HIS A 197 15.68 -2.12 -6.45
N LEU A 198 15.65 -1.73 -5.18
CA LEU A 198 16.48 -2.31 -4.12
C LEU A 198 15.67 -2.41 -2.83
N GLY A 199 15.38 -3.62 -2.34
CA GLY A 199 14.64 -3.82 -1.10
C GLY A 199 14.56 -5.30 -0.72
N GLY A 200 13.71 -5.59 0.27
CA GLY A 200 13.53 -6.93 0.84
C GLY A 200 13.28 -8.05 -0.17
N ASP A 201 12.59 -7.78 -1.29
CA ASP A 201 12.36 -8.74 -2.38
C ASP A 201 13.69 -9.22 -3.00
N ASP A 202 14.69 -8.35 -3.12
CA ASP A 202 15.99 -8.71 -3.70
C ASP A 202 16.80 -9.56 -2.72
N PHE A 203 16.67 -9.30 -1.41
CA PHE A 203 17.27 -10.16 -0.37
C PHE A 203 16.61 -11.55 -0.37
N ASP A 204 15.29 -11.62 -0.51
CA ASP A 204 14.57 -12.89 -0.62
C ASP A 204 15.02 -13.66 -1.85
N GLN A 205 15.19 -12.99 -2.99
CA GLN A 205 15.67 -13.61 -4.22
C GLN A 205 17.05 -14.26 -4.05
N ARG A 206 17.98 -13.66 -3.29
CA ARG A 206 19.28 -14.30 -3.02
C ARG A 206 19.17 -15.61 -2.25
N ILE A 207 18.22 -15.69 -1.31
CA ILE A 207 17.96 -16.92 -0.57
C ILE A 207 17.29 -17.95 -1.49
N ILE A 208 16.33 -17.54 -2.33
CA ILE A 208 15.67 -18.40 -3.32
C ILE A 208 16.69 -19.00 -4.28
N ASP A 209 17.55 -18.18 -4.88
CA ASP A 209 18.58 -18.63 -5.82
C ASP A 209 19.53 -19.64 -5.17
N TRP A 210 19.91 -19.39 -3.90
CA TRP A 210 20.72 -20.32 -3.12
C TRP A 210 19.99 -21.65 -2.85
N MET A 211 18.72 -21.61 -2.45
CA MET A 211 17.90 -22.81 -2.24
C MET A 211 17.77 -23.64 -3.52
N ILE A 212 17.50 -23.00 -4.66
CA ILE A 212 17.41 -23.67 -5.96
C ILE A 212 18.76 -24.32 -6.32
N ALA A 213 19.87 -23.60 -6.12
CA ALA A 213 21.20 -24.12 -6.41
C ALA A 213 21.57 -25.33 -5.55
N GLU A 214 21.32 -25.28 -4.23
CA GLU A 214 21.60 -26.41 -3.34
C GLU A 214 20.68 -27.60 -3.62
N PHE A 215 19.39 -27.37 -3.88
CA PHE A 215 18.45 -28.44 -4.21
C PHE A 215 18.78 -29.11 -5.55
N LYS A 216 19.17 -28.32 -6.56
CA LYS A 216 19.63 -28.86 -7.85
C LYS A 216 20.91 -29.67 -7.70
N LYS A 217 21.80 -29.27 -6.79
CA LYS A 217 23.04 -30.00 -6.48
C LYS A 217 22.77 -31.32 -5.75
N SER A 218 21.80 -31.36 -4.83
CA SER A 218 21.49 -32.57 -4.06
C SER A 218 20.58 -33.56 -4.79
N GLU A 219 19.54 -33.06 -5.47
CA GLU A 219 18.50 -33.89 -6.10
C GLU A 219 18.56 -33.92 -7.63
N GLY A 220 19.34 -33.03 -8.26
CA GLY A 220 19.41 -32.92 -9.73
C GLY A 220 18.20 -32.24 -10.37
N ILE A 221 17.28 -31.68 -9.56
CA ILE A 221 16.01 -31.09 -10.02
C ILE A 221 16.06 -29.56 -9.92
N ASP A 222 15.58 -28.88 -10.95
CA ASP A 222 15.49 -27.42 -11.00
C ASP A 222 14.08 -26.94 -10.63
N LEU A 223 13.92 -26.40 -9.42
CA LEU A 223 12.64 -25.92 -8.90
C LEU A 223 12.14 -24.64 -9.57
N SER A 224 13.00 -23.92 -10.32
CA SER A 224 12.63 -22.63 -10.94
C SER A 224 11.49 -22.72 -11.95
N THR A 225 11.24 -23.93 -12.48
CA THR A 225 10.18 -24.18 -13.46
C THR A 225 8.82 -24.53 -12.84
N ASP A 226 8.78 -24.83 -11.53
CA ASP A 226 7.57 -25.20 -10.81
C ASP A 226 7.04 -23.98 -10.04
N LYS A 227 5.92 -23.42 -10.52
CA LYS A 227 5.31 -22.21 -9.93
C LYS A 227 4.87 -22.41 -8.48
N MET A 228 4.39 -23.60 -8.12
CA MET A 228 3.97 -23.90 -6.75
C MET A 228 5.19 -24.03 -5.84
N ALA A 229 6.25 -24.71 -6.30
CA ALA A 229 7.50 -24.78 -5.55
C ALA A 229 8.09 -23.38 -5.36
N MET A 230 8.14 -22.56 -6.41
CA MET A 230 8.66 -21.19 -6.34
C MET A 230 7.92 -20.31 -5.33
N GLN A 231 6.59 -20.41 -5.25
CA GLN A 231 5.83 -19.66 -4.24
C GLN A 231 6.18 -20.11 -2.82
N ARG A 232 6.33 -21.42 -2.59
CA ARG A 232 6.74 -21.96 -1.28
C ARG A 232 8.18 -21.57 -0.92
N LEU A 233 9.09 -21.54 -1.90
CA LEU A 233 10.45 -21.04 -1.73
C LEU A 233 10.43 -19.56 -1.35
N LYS A 234 9.61 -18.74 -2.00
CA LYS A 234 9.50 -17.31 -1.68
C LYS A 234 9.06 -17.06 -0.24
N GLU A 235 8.03 -17.76 0.23
CA GLU A 235 7.55 -17.66 1.62
C GLU A 235 8.60 -18.13 2.63
N ALA A 236 9.30 -19.23 2.33
CA ALA A 236 10.36 -19.73 3.18
C ALA A 236 11.57 -18.77 3.24
N ALA A 237 11.93 -18.17 2.11
CA ALA A 237 13.01 -17.18 2.02
C ALA A 237 12.70 -15.93 2.86
N GLU A 238 11.52 -15.34 2.68
CA GLU A 238 11.07 -14.17 3.46
C GLU A 238 11.11 -14.49 4.96
N LYS A 239 10.55 -15.64 5.36
CA LYS A 239 10.53 -16.08 6.75
C LYS A 239 11.95 -16.25 7.32
N SER A 240 12.84 -16.94 6.60
CA SER A 240 14.21 -17.16 7.06
C SER A 240 15.01 -15.87 7.15
N LYS A 241 14.84 -14.93 6.20
CA LYS A 241 15.43 -13.59 6.27
C LYS A 241 15.01 -12.86 7.55
N ILE A 242 13.72 -12.89 7.88
CA ILE A 242 13.19 -12.24 9.08
C ILE A 242 13.74 -12.92 10.35
N GLU A 243 13.72 -14.25 10.42
CA GLU A 243 14.26 -15.00 11.56
C GLU A 243 15.74 -14.66 11.83
N LEU A 244 16.57 -14.65 10.77
CA LEU A 244 18.01 -14.36 10.84
C LEU A 244 18.35 -12.92 11.27
N SER A 245 17.36 -12.03 11.32
CA SER A 245 17.53 -10.70 11.91
C SER A 245 17.59 -10.73 13.44
N SER A 246 17.22 -11.87 14.06
CA SER A 246 17.19 -12.06 15.51
C SER A 246 17.92 -13.32 15.99
N THR A 247 18.07 -14.32 15.13
CA THR A 247 18.73 -15.60 15.44
C THR A 247 19.96 -15.83 14.55
N PRO A 248 20.95 -16.60 15.02
CA PRO A 248 22.15 -16.90 14.22
C PRO A 248 21.89 -17.89 13.06
N THR A 249 20.78 -18.62 13.09
CA THR A 249 20.43 -19.68 12.12
C THR A 249 18.92 -19.77 11.93
N SER A 250 18.47 -20.13 10.73
CA SER A 250 17.08 -20.48 10.38
C SER A 250 17.03 -21.83 9.68
N GLN A 251 16.04 -22.66 10.02
CA GLN A 251 15.82 -23.96 9.37
C GLN A 251 14.74 -23.83 8.30
N ILE A 252 15.10 -24.14 7.07
CA ILE A 252 14.19 -24.17 5.92
C ILE A 252 13.80 -25.62 5.67
N ASN A 253 12.58 -25.98 6.03
CA ASN A 253 12.03 -27.31 5.81
C ASN A 253 10.75 -27.23 4.97
N LEU A 254 10.84 -27.68 3.73
CA LEU A 254 9.74 -27.74 2.77
C LEU A 254 9.52 -29.20 2.36
N PRO A 255 8.64 -29.92 3.05
CA PRO A 255 8.33 -31.30 2.70
C PRO A 255 7.49 -31.35 1.43
N PHE A 256 7.66 -32.39 0.61
CA PHE A 256 6.91 -32.58 -0.64
C PHE A 256 7.02 -31.34 -1.54
N ILE A 257 8.22 -30.78 -1.69
CA ILE A 257 8.44 -29.58 -2.50
C ILE A 257 8.25 -29.86 -3.98
N THR A 258 8.60 -31.07 -4.41
CA THR A 258 8.38 -31.59 -5.76
C THR A 258 8.39 -33.13 -5.73
N ALA A 259 8.29 -33.79 -6.87
CA ALA A 259 8.39 -35.24 -7.00
C ALA A 259 9.12 -35.65 -8.29
N ASP A 260 9.80 -36.79 -8.28
CA ASP A 260 10.39 -37.43 -9.45
C ASP A 260 9.97 -38.90 -9.57
N ALA A 261 10.60 -39.65 -10.49
CA ALA A 261 10.35 -41.07 -10.67
C ALA A 261 10.67 -41.95 -9.43
N THR A 262 11.48 -41.43 -8.50
CA THR A 262 11.85 -42.11 -7.24
C THR A 262 10.90 -41.79 -6.08
N GLY A 263 10.05 -40.78 -6.24
CA GLY A 263 9.02 -40.40 -5.28
C GLY A 263 9.05 -38.91 -4.91
N PRO A 264 8.36 -38.52 -3.82
CA PRO A 264 8.35 -37.15 -3.35
C PRO A 264 9.73 -36.71 -2.85
N LYS A 265 10.05 -35.44 -3.07
CA LYS A 265 11.30 -34.79 -2.63
C LYS A 265 11.01 -33.73 -1.57
N HIS A 266 11.97 -33.51 -0.70
CA HIS A 266 11.91 -32.56 0.41
C HIS A 266 13.11 -31.64 0.33
N LEU A 267 12.93 -30.36 0.65
CA LEU A 267 14.03 -29.43 0.82
C LEU A 267 14.24 -29.20 2.32
N ASP A 268 15.43 -29.54 2.79
CA ASP A 268 15.83 -29.37 4.19
C ASP A 268 17.22 -28.72 4.23
N LEU A 269 17.25 -27.42 4.50
CA LEU A 269 18.46 -26.60 4.49
C LEU A 269 18.55 -25.77 5.77
N THR A 270 19.76 -25.62 6.29
CA THR A 270 20.04 -24.69 7.39
C THR A 270 20.72 -23.44 6.81
N LEU A 271 20.07 -22.29 6.91
CA LEU A 271 20.66 -21.01 6.54
C LEU A 271 21.25 -20.33 7.79
N THR A 272 22.54 -20.02 7.75
CA THR A 272 23.22 -19.29 8.82
C THR A 272 23.25 -17.80 8.52
N GLN A 273 23.31 -16.97 9.56
CA GLN A 273 23.45 -15.52 9.40
C GLN A 273 24.72 -15.15 8.62
N ALA A 274 25.82 -15.88 8.84
CA ALA A 274 27.06 -15.69 8.09
C ALA A 274 26.86 -15.96 6.59
N LYS A 275 26.16 -17.04 6.23
CA LYS A 275 25.87 -17.34 4.82
C LYS A 275 24.90 -16.33 4.21
N PHE A 276 23.88 -15.90 4.94
CA PHE A 276 22.98 -14.84 4.49
C PHE A 276 23.75 -13.54 4.20
N ASN A 277 24.60 -13.11 5.13
CA ASN A 277 25.44 -11.92 4.94
C ASN A 277 26.38 -12.05 3.73
N GLU A 278 26.92 -13.24 3.46
CA GLU A 278 27.72 -13.51 2.26
C GLU A 278 26.88 -13.33 0.99
N LEU A 279 25.67 -13.91 0.94
CA LEU A 279 24.77 -13.89 -0.21
C LEU A 279 24.23 -12.48 -0.55
N THR A 280 24.15 -11.59 0.45
CA THR A 280 23.53 -10.26 0.32
C THR A 280 24.48 -9.10 0.54
N SER A 281 25.79 -9.36 0.65
CA SER A 281 26.80 -8.33 0.96
C SER A 281 26.79 -7.17 -0.04
N ASP A 282 26.66 -7.47 -1.33
CA ASP A 282 26.59 -6.48 -2.40
C ASP A 282 25.31 -5.64 -2.34
N LEU A 283 24.17 -6.22 -1.94
CA LEU A 283 22.93 -5.47 -1.74
C LEU A 283 23.08 -4.45 -0.60
N VAL A 284 23.65 -4.86 0.54
CA VAL A 284 23.93 -3.95 1.66
C VAL A 284 24.90 -2.84 1.22
N GLN A 285 25.98 -3.19 0.53
CA GLN A 285 26.95 -2.19 0.03
C GLN A 285 26.33 -1.21 -0.97
N SER A 286 25.40 -1.68 -1.80
CA SER A 286 24.74 -0.82 -2.80
C SER A 286 23.91 0.29 -2.17
N THR A 287 23.42 0.12 -0.94
CA THR A 287 22.73 1.18 -0.19
C THR A 287 23.67 2.30 0.26
N MET A 288 24.97 2.05 0.39
CA MET A 288 25.93 3.06 0.87
C MET A 288 26.28 4.10 -0.20
N GLY A 289 26.05 3.79 -1.49
CA GLY A 289 26.23 4.75 -2.58
C GLY A 289 25.29 5.95 -2.43
N PRO A 290 23.95 5.75 -2.41
CA PRO A 290 22.99 6.82 -2.17
C PRO A 290 23.20 7.56 -0.85
N VAL A 291 23.60 6.88 0.24
CA VAL A 291 23.89 7.53 1.53
C VAL A 291 25.01 8.57 1.38
N LYS A 292 26.11 8.20 0.72
CA LYS A 292 27.22 9.13 0.44
C LYS A 292 26.77 10.28 -0.47
N GLN A 293 25.92 9.99 -1.46
CA GLN A 293 25.38 10.98 -2.38
C GLN A 293 24.53 12.02 -1.65
N ALA A 294 23.60 11.60 -0.79
CA ALA A 294 22.73 12.50 -0.04
C ALA A 294 23.51 13.40 0.95
N LEU A 295 24.53 12.86 1.62
CA LEU A 295 25.44 13.68 2.44
C LEU A 295 26.21 14.70 1.60
N SER A 296 26.76 14.27 0.46
CA SER A 296 27.48 15.17 -0.44
C SER A 296 26.58 16.29 -0.98
N ASP A 297 25.36 15.96 -1.38
CA ASP A 297 24.42 16.92 -1.97
C ASP A 297 23.88 17.91 -0.93
N SER A 298 23.66 17.47 0.32
CA SER A 298 23.27 18.37 1.42
C SER A 298 24.43 19.25 1.91
N GLY A 299 25.67 18.97 1.50
CA GLY A 299 26.86 19.65 2.00
C GLY A 299 27.21 19.33 3.46
N LEU A 300 26.62 18.28 4.02
CA LEU A 300 26.81 17.86 5.41
C LEU A 300 27.71 16.64 5.52
N SER A 301 28.36 16.53 6.67
CA SER A 301 29.09 15.34 7.09
C SER A 301 28.28 14.50 8.06
N ALA A 302 28.69 13.24 8.28
CA ALA A 302 28.04 12.36 9.25
C ALA A 302 28.01 12.93 10.67
N SER A 303 29.02 13.75 11.05
CA SER A 303 29.09 14.42 12.35
C SER A 303 28.09 15.56 12.52
N ASP A 304 27.61 16.15 11.43
CA ASP A 304 26.62 17.24 11.48
C ASP A 304 25.19 16.72 11.72
N LEU A 305 24.98 15.42 11.52
CA LEU A 305 23.69 14.80 11.76
C LEU A 305 23.51 14.43 13.23
N HIS A 306 22.35 14.79 13.77
CA HIS A 306 21.96 14.52 15.14
C HIS A 306 21.54 13.07 15.30
N LYS A 307 20.70 12.57 14.37
CA LYS A 307 20.13 11.22 14.42
C LYS A 307 20.06 10.56 13.05
N VAL A 308 20.02 9.22 13.09
CA VAL A 308 19.75 8.37 11.93
C VAL A 308 18.49 7.57 12.22
N LEU A 309 17.42 7.82 11.48
CA LEU A 309 16.15 7.09 11.58
C LEU A 309 16.18 5.91 10.62
N MET A 310 15.96 4.69 11.11
CA MET A 310 15.86 3.49 10.29
C MET A 310 14.38 3.21 10.03
N VAL A 311 13.98 3.20 8.77
CA VAL A 311 12.60 3.00 8.30
C VAL A 311 12.55 1.79 7.38
N GLY A 312 11.40 1.11 7.32
CA GLY A 312 11.19 -0.07 6.49
C GLY A 312 11.71 -1.35 7.13
N GLY A 313 10.97 -2.46 6.91
CA GLY A 313 11.25 -3.73 7.58
C GLY A 313 12.63 -4.33 7.29
N SER A 314 13.21 -4.08 6.12
CA SER A 314 14.53 -4.60 5.75
C SER A 314 15.68 -3.86 6.47
N SER A 315 15.43 -2.68 7.04
CA SER A 315 16.39 -1.99 7.92
C SER A 315 16.66 -2.74 9.25
N ARG A 316 15.84 -3.76 9.56
CA ARG A 316 16.03 -4.64 10.74
C ARG A 316 17.18 -5.64 10.54
N ILE A 317 17.67 -5.81 9.31
CA ILE A 317 18.78 -6.72 9.00
C ILE A 317 20.06 -6.24 9.74
N PRO A 318 20.71 -7.06 10.58
CA PRO A 318 21.87 -6.65 11.36
C PRO A 318 23.04 -6.11 10.52
N ALA A 319 23.31 -6.71 9.36
CA ALA A 319 24.35 -6.24 8.45
C ALA A 319 24.06 -4.83 7.89
N VAL A 320 22.78 -4.48 7.69
CA VAL A 320 22.36 -3.13 7.27
C VAL A 320 22.60 -2.13 8.40
N GLN A 321 22.16 -2.46 9.61
CA GLN A 321 22.38 -1.60 10.78
C GLN A 321 23.87 -1.37 11.06
N GLU A 322 24.68 -2.41 10.95
CA GLU A 322 26.12 -2.31 11.16
C GLU A 322 26.80 -1.49 10.08
N ALA A 323 26.42 -1.64 8.81
CA ALA A 323 26.94 -0.82 7.71
C ALA A 323 26.64 0.67 7.93
N VAL A 324 25.40 1.01 8.29
CA VAL A 324 25.00 2.39 8.59
C VAL A 324 25.74 2.91 9.84
N LYS A 325 25.78 2.13 10.92
CA LYS A 325 26.48 2.52 12.15
C LYS A 325 27.97 2.78 11.93
N SER A 326 28.63 1.88 11.21
CA SER A 326 30.05 1.99 10.86
C SER A 326 30.33 3.22 10.00
N PHE A 327 29.48 3.51 9.01
CA PHE A 327 29.66 4.66 8.13
C PHE A 327 29.35 6.00 8.82
N MET A 328 28.28 6.04 9.62
CA MET A 328 27.83 7.26 10.31
C MET A 328 28.58 7.52 11.63
N ASN A 329 29.33 6.53 12.13
CA ASN A 329 29.95 6.54 13.46
C ASN A 329 28.95 6.92 14.57
N LYS A 330 27.71 6.44 14.44
CA LYS A 330 26.59 6.78 15.33
C LYS A 330 25.60 5.61 15.37
N ASP A 331 25.07 5.33 16.56
CA ASP A 331 24.00 4.34 16.70
C ASP A 331 22.70 4.86 16.06
N PRO A 332 22.01 4.05 15.23
CA PRO A 332 20.70 4.41 14.73
C PRO A 332 19.67 4.60 15.84
N PHE A 333 18.76 5.55 15.65
CA PHE A 333 17.73 5.90 16.61
C PHE A 333 16.66 4.80 16.68
N LYS A 334 16.33 4.38 17.91
CA LYS A 334 15.38 3.28 18.17
C LYS A 334 13.98 3.72 18.58
N GLY A 335 13.74 5.03 18.72
CA GLY A 335 12.46 5.56 19.21
C GLY A 335 11.42 5.80 18.11
N ILE A 336 11.54 5.13 16.97
CA ILE A 336 10.59 5.22 15.86
C ILE A 336 10.18 3.80 15.46
N ASN A 337 8.89 3.61 15.16
CA ASN A 337 8.41 2.32 14.64
C ASN A 337 8.60 2.30 13.11
N PRO A 338 9.51 1.46 12.58
CA PRO A 338 9.85 1.46 11.16
C PRO A 338 8.71 0.99 10.25
N ASP A 339 7.66 0.36 10.80
CA ASP A 339 6.52 -0.18 10.03
C ASP A 339 5.29 0.76 10.04
N GLU A 340 5.29 1.79 10.88
CA GLU A 340 4.10 2.65 11.13
C GLU A 340 4.37 4.14 10.93
N CYS A 341 5.62 4.59 11.11
CA CYS A 341 5.96 6.01 11.08
C CYS A 341 5.61 6.72 9.77
N VAL A 342 5.68 6.01 8.65
CA VAL A 342 5.32 6.55 7.33
C VAL A 342 3.83 6.87 7.25
N ALA A 343 2.96 5.94 7.67
CA ALA A 343 1.51 6.17 7.70
C ALA A 343 1.13 7.25 8.72
N LEU A 344 1.75 7.25 9.91
CA LEU A 344 1.55 8.27 10.93
C LEU A 344 1.92 9.67 10.42
N GLY A 345 3.04 9.80 9.70
CA GLY A 345 3.45 11.05 9.07
C GLY A 345 2.50 11.51 7.97
N ALA A 346 1.99 10.58 7.16
CA ALA A 346 0.97 10.88 6.15
C ALA A 346 -0.33 11.37 6.79
N ALA A 347 -0.75 10.77 7.91
CA ALA A 347 -1.93 11.20 8.66
C ALA A 347 -1.72 12.60 9.26
N TYR A 348 -0.54 12.86 9.81
CA TYR A 348 -0.17 14.19 10.29
C TYR A 348 -0.23 15.25 9.18
N GLN A 349 0.30 14.94 7.99
CA GLN A 349 0.16 15.79 6.81
C GLN A 349 -1.31 15.99 6.40
N GLY A 350 -2.15 14.96 6.52
CA GLY A 350 -3.59 15.06 6.34
C GLY A 350 -4.23 16.03 7.34
N GLY A 351 -3.81 15.97 8.62
CA GLY A 351 -4.24 16.89 9.66
C GLY A 351 -3.86 18.35 9.39
N VAL A 352 -2.66 18.60 8.85
CA VAL A 352 -2.23 19.95 8.42
C VAL A 352 -3.13 20.47 7.30
N LEU A 353 -3.45 19.64 6.30
CA LEU A 353 -4.32 20.03 5.19
C LEU A 353 -5.79 20.19 5.60
N GLY A 354 -6.25 19.40 6.57
CA GLY A 354 -7.60 19.46 7.12
C GLY A 354 -7.81 20.57 8.17
N GLY A 355 -6.73 21.20 8.64
CA GLY A 355 -6.78 22.22 9.69
C GLY A 355 -6.90 21.67 11.12
N ASP A 356 -6.75 20.35 11.30
CA ASP A 356 -6.70 19.68 12.61
C ASP A 356 -5.40 20.00 13.35
N VAL A 357 -4.31 20.27 12.62
CA VAL A 357 -3.01 20.70 13.15
C VAL A 357 -2.89 22.21 13.00
N LYS A 358 -2.94 22.93 14.14
CA LYS A 358 -3.03 24.41 14.17
C LYS A 358 -1.69 25.13 14.06
N GLU A 359 -0.61 24.47 14.44
CA GLU A 359 0.75 24.98 14.26
C GLU A 359 1.16 24.62 12.84
N GLY A 360 1.20 25.62 11.96
CA GLY A 360 1.45 25.43 10.53
C GLY A 360 2.85 24.87 10.29
N LEU A 361 2.96 23.55 10.27
CA LEU A 361 4.14 22.84 9.79
C LEU A 361 4.35 23.24 8.32
N LEU A 362 5.44 23.96 8.06
CA LEU A 362 5.87 24.26 6.70
C LEU A 362 6.78 23.14 6.21
N LEU A 363 6.24 22.28 5.34
CA LEU A 363 7.02 21.25 4.68
C LEU A 363 7.61 21.79 3.37
N LEU A 364 8.95 21.82 3.30
CA LEU A 364 9.72 22.15 2.11
C LEU A 364 10.40 20.87 1.59
N ASP A 365 9.79 20.26 0.57
CA ASP A 365 10.33 19.06 -0.08
C ASP A 365 11.20 19.46 -1.28
N VAL A 366 11.85 18.50 -1.93
CA VAL A 366 12.72 18.73 -3.10
C VAL A 366 12.40 17.80 -4.26
N THR A 367 12.77 18.21 -5.48
CA THR A 367 12.78 17.29 -6.63
C THR A 367 14.01 16.38 -6.58
N PRO A 368 13.89 15.04 -6.71
CA PRO A 368 15.01 14.11 -6.54
C PRO A 368 15.96 14.06 -7.74
N LEU A 369 15.53 14.57 -8.91
CA LEU A 369 16.26 14.45 -10.17
C LEU A 369 16.25 15.78 -10.93
N THR A 370 17.36 16.04 -11.64
CA THR A 370 17.51 17.20 -12.50
C THR A 370 16.53 17.12 -13.66
N LEU A 371 15.78 18.21 -13.88
CA LEU A 371 14.89 18.40 -15.02
C LEU A 371 15.56 19.30 -16.04
N GLY A 372 15.44 18.94 -17.31
CA GLY A 372 16.08 19.67 -18.40
C GLY A 372 15.35 19.52 -19.72
N ILE A 373 15.94 20.12 -20.76
CA ILE A 373 15.51 19.95 -22.14
C ILE A 373 16.67 19.49 -23.03
N GLU A 374 16.35 18.76 -24.09
CA GLU A 374 17.31 18.49 -25.16
C GLU A 374 17.61 19.77 -25.95
N THR A 375 18.90 20.09 -26.09
CA THR A 375 19.38 21.17 -26.96
C THR A 375 20.24 20.64 -28.11
N ALA A 376 20.62 21.53 -29.01
CA ALA A 376 21.39 21.17 -30.21
C ALA A 376 22.64 20.34 -29.86
N GLY A 377 22.82 19.23 -30.57
CA GLY A 377 23.89 18.25 -30.29
C GLY A 377 23.47 17.08 -29.40
N GLY A 378 22.18 16.98 -29.03
CA GLY A 378 21.66 15.87 -28.22
C GLY A 378 22.09 15.97 -26.75
N VAL A 379 22.34 17.20 -26.28
CA VAL A 379 22.81 17.49 -24.92
C VAL A 379 21.61 17.77 -24.02
N SER A 380 21.61 17.22 -22.81
CA SER A 380 20.64 17.54 -21.77
C SER A 380 21.03 18.86 -21.10
N THR A 381 20.24 19.91 -21.30
CA THR A 381 20.47 21.22 -20.66
C THR A 381 19.60 21.34 -19.42
N PRO A 382 20.18 21.45 -18.22
CA PRO A 382 19.42 21.47 -16.98
C PRO A 382 18.67 22.80 -16.80
N MET A 383 17.42 22.70 -16.37
CA MET A 383 16.51 23.81 -16.08
C MET A 383 16.28 23.94 -14.57
N ILE A 384 16.04 22.81 -13.90
CA ILE A 384 15.90 22.71 -12.44
C ILE A 384 16.83 21.59 -11.98
N GLN A 385 17.79 21.90 -11.12
CA GLN A 385 18.74 20.92 -10.58
C GLN A 385 18.03 20.00 -9.57
N ARG A 386 18.49 18.76 -9.43
CA ARG A 386 18.06 17.90 -8.32
C ARG A 386 18.27 18.59 -6.97
N ASN A 387 17.49 18.18 -5.97
CA ASN A 387 17.43 18.77 -4.63
C ASN A 387 17.00 20.25 -4.61
N THR A 388 16.45 20.79 -5.70
CA THR A 388 15.78 22.11 -5.65
C THR A 388 14.47 21.98 -4.88
N THR A 389 14.25 22.87 -3.91
CA THR A 389 13.01 22.96 -3.11
C THR A 389 11.78 23.13 -4.00
N ILE A 390 10.69 22.44 -3.69
CA ILE A 390 9.40 22.51 -4.38
C ILE A 390 8.29 23.04 -3.45
N PRO A 391 7.30 23.78 -3.96
CA PRO A 391 7.10 24.15 -5.36
C PRO A 391 8.11 25.19 -5.87
N THR A 392 8.45 25.15 -7.16
CA THR A 392 9.43 26.06 -7.78
C THR A 392 9.14 26.33 -9.24
N LYS A 393 9.67 27.45 -9.75
CA LYS A 393 9.51 27.88 -11.12
C LYS A 393 10.82 28.43 -11.68
N GLN A 394 11.25 27.90 -12.83
CA GLN A 394 12.43 28.37 -13.55
C GLN A 394 12.08 28.72 -14.98
N THR A 395 12.69 29.79 -15.50
CA THR A 395 12.44 30.27 -16.86
C THR A 395 13.75 30.61 -17.54
N GLN A 396 13.94 30.10 -18.76
CA GLN A 396 15.13 30.35 -19.56
C GLN A 396 14.76 30.60 -21.01
N VAL A 397 15.48 31.51 -21.65
CA VAL A 397 15.27 31.86 -23.06
C VAL A 397 16.24 31.06 -23.93
N PHE A 398 15.66 30.32 -24.87
CA PHE A 398 16.34 29.59 -25.94
C PHE A 398 16.08 30.26 -27.29
N SER A 399 16.71 29.76 -28.35
CA SER A 399 16.52 30.26 -29.71
C SER A 399 16.58 29.12 -30.73
N THR A 400 16.25 29.43 -31.98
CA THR A 400 16.33 28.47 -33.10
C THR A 400 17.78 28.14 -33.43
N TYR A 401 18.01 26.89 -33.85
CA TYR A 401 19.35 26.38 -34.20
C TYR A 401 19.60 26.37 -35.72
N ALA A 402 18.57 26.62 -36.54
CA ALA A 402 18.64 26.72 -37.99
C ALA A 402 17.97 27.99 -38.54
N ASP A 403 18.45 28.48 -39.68
CA ASP A 403 17.88 29.66 -40.35
C ASP A 403 16.48 29.36 -40.86
N ASN A 404 15.57 30.32 -40.73
CA ASN A 404 14.16 30.22 -41.14
C ASN A 404 13.40 29.05 -40.47
N GLN A 405 13.85 28.60 -39.31
CA GLN A 405 13.17 27.59 -38.52
C GLN A 405 11.83 28.13 -37.99
N THR A 406 10.72 27.57 -38.46
CA THR A 406 9.36 28.03 -38.13
C THR A 406 8.72 27.27 -36.96
N ALA A 407 9.44 26.30 -36.38
CA ALA A 407 8.99 25.49 -35.26
C ALA A 407 10.16 24.94 -34.46
N VAL A 408 9.96 24.72 -33.16
CA VAL A 408 10.91 23.98 -32.31
C VAL A 408 10.22 22.82 -31.61
N ASP A 409 10.91 21.69 -31.55
CA ASP A 409 10.49 20.55 -30.73
C ASP A 409 11.21 20.67 -29.38
N ILE A 410 10.44 20.64 -28.29
CA ILE A 410 10.96 20.74 -26.92
C ILE A 410 10.85 19.36 -26.30
N ASN A 411 11.99 18.69 -26.16
CA ASN A 411 12.09 17.39 -25.54
C ASN A 411 12.47 17.54 -24.07
N VAL A 412 11.57 17.18 -23.15
CA VAL A 412 11.72 17.33 -21.71
C VAL A 412 12.33 16.05 -21.14
N LEU A 413 13.36 16.21 -20.29
CA LEU A 413 14.19 15.13 -19.78
C LEU A 413 14.31 15.18 -18.25
N GLN A 414 14.53 14.02 -17.64
CA GLN A 414 14.87 13.87 -16.23
C GLN A 414 16.10 12.96 -16.06
N GLY A 415 17.10 13.43 -15.32
CA GLY A 415 18.30 12.67 -15.00
C GLY A 415 19.60 13.49 -15.04
N GLU A 416 20.68 12.85 -14.61
CA GLU A 416 21.99 13.50 -14.34
C GLU A 416 23.02 13.30 -15.45
N ARG A 417 22.65 12.67 -16.57
CA ARG A 417 23.58 12.35 -17.65
C ARG A 417 23.71 13.54 -18.61
N GLU A 418 24.89 13.70 -19.21
CA GLU A 418 25.17 14.83 -20.11
C GLU A 418 24.39 14.78 -21.43
N PHE A 419 24.19 13.58 -21.98
CA PHE A 419 23.47 13.39 -23.24
C PHE A 419 22.00 13.04 -23.03
N ALA A 420 21.12 13.62 -23.84
CA ALA A 420 19.67 13.43 -23.75
C ALA A 420 19.25 11.95 -23.83
N LYS A 421 19.89 11.18 -24.72
CA LYS A 421 19.63 9.73 -24.90
C LYS A 421 19.90 8.87 -23.66
N ASP A 422 20.71 9.36 -22.72
CA ASP A 422 21.10 8.64 -21.52
C ASP A 422 20.22 9.02 -20.31
N ASN A 423 19.29 9.96 -20.49
CA ASN A 423 18.32 10.41 -19.49
C ASN A 423 16.92 9.88 -19.81
N LYS A 424 16.03 9.96 -18.83
CA LYS A 424 14.63 9.61 -19.03
C LYS A 424 13.93 10.74 -19.78
N GLN A 425 13.44 10.47 -20.98
CA GLN A 425 12.52 11.36 -21.66
C GLN A 425 11.16 11.33 -20.95
N LEU A 426 10.67 12.51 -20.57
CA LEU A 426 9.37 12.69 -19.93
C LEU A 426 8.26 13.01 -20.94
N GLY A 427 8.59 13.76 -21.99
CA GLY A 427 7.62 14.15 -23.02
C GLY A 427 8.23 15.09 -24.06
N THR A 428 7.52 15.25 -25.18
CA THR A 428 7.93 16.17 -26.24
C THR A 428 6.72 16.93 -26.73
N PHE A 429 6.88 18.23 -26.96
CA PHE A 429 5.85 19.05 -27.57
C PHE A 429 6.48 20.04 -28.55
N ARG A 430 5.68 20.46 -29.54
CA ARG A 430 6.14 21.31 -30.63
C ARG A 430 5.55 22.69 -30.52
N LEU A 431 6.40 23.72 -30.48
CA LEU A 431 6.00 25.11 -30.60
C LEU A 431 6.09 25.53 -32.08
N ASP A 432 4.94 25.59 -32.74
CA ASP A 432 4.83 25.96 -34.15
C ASP A 432 4.57 27.45 -34.37
N GLY A 433 4.89 27.89 -35.58
CA GLY A 433 4.49 29.19 -36.09
C GLY A 433 5.37 30.35 -35.64
N ILE A 434 6.64 30.06 -35.41
CA ILE A 434 7.74 31.02 -35.24
C ILE A 434 7.96 31.74 -36.57
N ALA A 435 8.13 33.05 -36.54
CA ALA A 435 8.40 33.84 -37.74
C ALA A 435 9.77 33.45 -38.35
N PRO A 436 9.87 33.30 -39.69
CA PRO A 436 11.15 33.03 -40.33
C PRO A 436 12.19 34.12 -40.03
N ALA A 437 13.27 33.74 -39.37
CA ALA A 437 14.39 34.61 -39.03
C ALA A 437 15.71 33.82 -39.08
N PRO A 438 16.87 34.49 -39.23
CA PRO A 438 18.17 33.87 -38.99
C PRO A 438 18.22 33.14 -37.63
N ARG A 439 18.98 32.04 -37.57
CA ARG A 439 19.19 31.28 -36.33
C ARG A 439 19.66 32.19 -35.19
N GLY A 440 19.22 31.93 -33.97
CA GLY A 440 19.61 32.72 -32.80
C GLY A 440 18.81 34.03 -32.59
N ILE A 441 17.89 34.39 -33.49
CA ILE A 441 17.06 35.60 -33.36
C ILE A 441 15.74 35.35 -32.62
N PRO A 442 14.94 34.31 -32.94
CA PRO A 442 13.71 34.03 -32.20
C PRO A 442 13.97 33.82 -30.71
N GLN A 443 13.14 34.40 -29.84
CA GLN A 443 13.29 34.28 -28.39
C GLN A 443 12.23 33.33 -27.85
N ILE A 444 12.63 32.12 -27.53
CA ILE A 444 11.76 31.05 -27.08
C ILE A 444 11.92 30.90 -25.58
N GLU A 445 11.00 31.48 -24.83
CA GLU A 445 10.97 31.40 -23.37
C GLU A 445 10.40 30.05 -22.96
N VAL A 446 11.21 29.21 -22.32
CA VAL A 446 10.79 27.91 -21.78
C VAL A 446 10.73 28.02 -20.26
N THR A 447 9.61 27.62 -19.68
CA THR A 447 9.33 27.71 -18.26
C THR A 447 8.99 26.33 -17.71
N PHE A 448 9.70 25.94 -16.66
CA PHE A 448 9.42 24.75 -15.85
C PHE A 448 8.79 25.22 -14.54
N ASP A 449 7.68 24.59 -14.16
CA ASP A 449 6.95 24.83 -12.93
C ASP A 449 6.70 23.47 -12.26
N ILE A 450 7.15 23.30 -11.01
CA ILE A 450 6.93 22.08 -10.24
C ILE A 450 5.99 22.41 -9.10
N ASP A 451 4.89 21.68 -9.00
CA ASP A 451 3.90 21.87 -7.95
C ASP A 451 4.33 21.22 -6.61
N ALA A 452 3.51 21.39 -5.58
CA ALA A 452 3.78 20.81 -4.25
C ALA A 452 3.77 19.26 -4.24
N ASN A 453 3.17 18.60 -5.24
CA ASN A 453 3.18 17.13 -5.37
C ASN A 453 4.41 16.62 -6.14
N GLY A 454 5.27 17.52 -6.63
CA GLY A 454 6.39 17.20 -7.52
C GLY A 454 5.98 17.03 -8.98
N ILE A 455 4.77 17.43 -9.39
CA ILE A 455 4.29 17.32 -10.78
C ILE A 455 4.86 18.47 -11.60
N VAL A 456 5.41 18.14 -12.77
CA VAL A 456 6.10 19.10 -13.65
C VAL A 456 5.16 19.64 -14.72
N HIS A 457 5.09 20.96 -14.85
CA HIS A 457 4.45 21.68 -15.95
C HIS A 457 5.52 22.42 -16.76
N VAL A 458 5.56 22.17 -18.07
CA VAL A 458 6.51 22.82 -18.98
C VAL A 458 5.75 23.63 -20.01
N SER A 459 6.07 24.91 -20.13
CA SER A 459 5.50 25.81 -21.14
C SER A 459 6.60 26.43 -21.98
N ALA A 460 6.28 26.77 -23.22
CA ALA A 460 7.17 27.45 -24.13
C ALA A 460 6.42 28.53 -24.90
N LYS A 461 7.01 29.71 -24.94
CA LYS A 461 6.43 30.90 -25.55
C LYS A 461 7.43 31.60 -26.45
N ASP A 462 7.06 31.83 -27.70
CA ASP A 462 7.82 32.72 -28.57
C ASP A 462 7.46 34.18 -28.21
N LYS A 463 8.44 34.94 -27.73
CA LYS A 463 8.23 36.34 -27.33
C LYS A 463 7.95 37.26 -28.52
N GLY A 464 8.34 36.87 -29.74
CA GLY A 464 8.09 37.65 -30.94
C GLY A 464 6.64 37.56 -31.43
N THR A 465 6.10 36.34 -31.49
CA THR A 465 4.74 36.10 -31.97
C THR A 465 3.68 36.01 -30.87
N GLY A 466 4.11 35.82 -29.62
CA GLY A 466 3.23 35.58 -28.47
C GLY A 466 2.60 34.19 -28.47
N LYS A 467 2.93 33.32 -29.44
CA LYS A 467 2.45 31.94 -29.48
C LYS A 467 3.04 31.15 -28.33
N GLU A 468 2.19 30.36 -27.71
CA GLU A 468 2.53 29.53 -26.58
C GLU A 468 2.04 28.11 -26.84
N GLN A 469 2.83 27.14 -26.40
CA GLN A 469 2.47 25.75 -26.26
C GLN A 469 2.96 25.29 -24.90
N ASN A 470 2.22 24.40 -24.28
CA ASN A 470 2.63 23.80 -23.03
C ASN A 470 2.33 22.32 -23.04
N ILE A 471 3.03 21.62 -22.17
CA ILE A 471 2.76 20.26 -21.80
C ILE A 471 2.75 20.25 -20.28
N THR A 472 1.65 19.77 -19.70
CA THR A 472 1.74 19.27 -18.34
C THR A 472 2.38 17.90 -18.46
N ILE A 473 3.54 17.72 -17.84
CA ILE A 473 4.17 16.41 -17.68
C ILE A 473 3.42 15.66 -16.57
N THR A 474 2.12 15.48 -16.79
CA THR A 474 1.52 14.20 -16.46
C THR A 474 2.23 13.27 -17.42
N SER A 475 3.14 12.45 -16.91
CA SER A 475 3.64 11.34 -17.72
C SER A 475 2.43 10.73 -18.41
N SER A 476 2.53 10.40 -19.71
CA SER A 476 1.53 9.55 -20.35
C SER A 476 1.41 8.31 -19.48
N THR A 477 0.46 8.34 -18.56
CA THR A 477 0.05 7.20 -17.77
C THR A 477 -0.37 6.19 -18.82
N ASN A 478 -0.08 4.92 -18.59
CA ASN A 478 -0.62 3.87 -19.46
C ASN A 478 -2.16 3.78 -19.40
N MET A 479 -2.79 4.69 -18.65
CA MET A 479 -4.22 4.88 -18.55
C MET A 479 -4.55 6.30 -19.01
N SER A 480 -5.34 6.43 -20.07
CA SER A 480 -5.96 7.70 -20.43
C SER A 480 -7.00 8.10 -19.37
N LYS A 481 -7.47 9.36 -19.40
CA LYS A 481 -8.59 9.77 -18.54
C LYS A 481 -9.82 8.88 -18.72
N GLU A 482 -10.08 8.43 -19.95
CA GLU A 482 -11.16 7.49 -20.27
C GLU A 482 -10.93 6.12 -19.63
N ASP A 483 -9.68 5.64 -19.60
CA ASP A 483 -9.31 4.39 -18.92
C ASP A 483 -9.43 4.51 -17.40
N ILE A 484 -9.07 5.67 -16.82
CA ILE A 484 -9.24 5.94 -15.39
C ILE A 484 -10.74 5.97 -15.05
N ASP A 485 -11.54 6.72 -15.80
CA ASP A 485 -13.00 6.79 -15.58
C ASP A 485 -13.66 5.42 -15.75
N LYS A 486 -13.15 4.59 -16.68
CA LYS A 486 -13.57 3.19 -16.83
C LYS A 486 -13.14 2.34 -15.63
N ALA A 487 -11.90 2.45 -15.18
CA ALA A 487 -11.39 1.71 -14.03
C ALA A 487 -12.11 2.08 -12.73
N VAL A 488 -12.45 3.35 -12.54
CA VAL A 488 -13.31 3.83 -11.44
C VAL A 488 -14.67 3.13 -11.49
N LYS A 489 -15.34 3.13 -12.65
CA LYS A 489 -16.64 2.44 -12.81
C LYS A 489 -16.55 0.94 -12.59
N ASP A 490 -15.50 0.31 -13.13
CA ASP A 490 -15.23 -1.10 -12.92
C ASP A 490 -15.05 -1.36 -11.41
N ALA A 491 -14.24 -0.54 -10.71
CA ALA A 491 -13.99 -0.64 -9.29
C ALA A 491 -15.24 -0.44 -8.42
N GLU A 492 -16.15 0.47 -8.80
CA GLU A 492 -17.45 0.66 -8.15
C GLU A 492 -18.38 -0.54 -8.35
N MET A 493 -18.51 -1.04 -9.59
CA MET A 493 -19.30 -2.23 -9.90
C MET A 493 -18.81 -3.45 -9.12
N PHE A 494 -17.49 -3.56 -9.02
CA PHE A 494 -16.79 -4.60 -8.28
C PHE A 494 -16.97 -4.52 -6.77
N ALA A 495 -16.96 -3.32 -6.20
CA ALA A 495 -17.27 -3.12 -4.79
C ALA A 495 -18.72 -3.55 -4.47
N GLU A 496 -19.67 -3.28 -5.37
CA GLU A 496 -21.07 -3.72 -5.21
C GLU A 496 -21.21 -5.25 -5.33
N GLU A 497 -20.49 -5.89 -6.25
CA GLU A 497 -20.43 -7.35 -6.35
C GLU A 497 -19.83 -8.00 -5.09
N ASP A 498 -18.74 -7.43 -4.55
CA ASP A 498 -18.09 -7.91 -3.33
C ASP A 498 -19.01 -7.72 -2.11
N LYS A 499 -19.71 -6.58 -2.02
CA LYS A 499 -20.72 -6.33 -0.98
C LYS A 499 -21.84 -7.36 -1.04
N LYS A 500 -22.42 -7.59 -2.22
CA LYS A 500 -23.46 -8.59 -2.40
C LYS A 500 -22.98 -9.96 -1.96
N ARG A 501 -21.79 -10.39 -2.39
CA ARG A 501 -21.20 -11.68 -1.98
C ARG A 501 -20.98 -11.78 -0.48
N ARG A 502 -20.53 -10.71 0.18
CA ARG A 502 -20.41 -10.66 1.64
C ARG A 502 -21.78 -10.89 2.29
N GLU A 503 -22.83 -10.21 1.83
CA GLU A 503 -24.20 -10.42 2.34
C GLU A 503 -24.69 -11.86 2.13
N GLU A 504 -24.31 -12.51 1.02
CA GLU A 504 -24.61 -13.93 0.78
C GLU A 504 -23.92 -14.86 1.79
N VAL A 505 -22.64 -14.61 2.09
CA VAL A 505 -21.86 -15.37 3.08
C VAL A 505 -22.39 -15.14 4.49
N ASP A 506 -22.68 -13.89 4.86
CA ASP A 506 -23.23 -13.54 6.18
C ASP A 506 -24.60 -14.17 6.39
N THR A 507 -25.45 -14.18 5.35
CA THR A 507 -26.75 -14.87 5.38
C THR A 507 -26.58 -16.36 5.67
N LYS A 508 -25.62 -17.02 5.00
CA LYS A 508 -25.33 -18.45 5.22
C LYS A 508 -24.80 -18.72 6.62
N ASN A 509 -23.84 -17.93 7.09
CA ASN A 509 -23.27 -18.07 8.43
C ASN A 509 -24.33 -17.86 9.52
N ASN A 510 -25.18 -16.85 9.36
CA ASN A 510 -26.29 -16.58 10.29
C ASN A 510 -27.27 -17.75 10.33
N ALA A 511 -27.64 -18.29 9.17
CA ALA A 511 -28.50 -19.47 9.09
C ALA A 511 -27.87 -20.71 9.72
N GLU A 512 -26.58 -21.00 9.47
CA GLU A 512 -25.87 -22.10 10.12
C GLU A 512 -25.81 -21.94 11.65
N ASN A 513 -25.49 -20.74 12.14
CA ASN A 513 -25.44 -20.45 13.57
C ASN A 513 -26.83 -20.59 14.21
N PHE A 514 -27.87 -20.09 13.54
CA PHE A 514 -29.24 -20.17 14.04
C PHE A 514 -29.75 -21.61 14.12
N VAL A 515 -29.42 -22.45 13.14
CA VAL A 515 -29.67 -23.90 13.20
C VAL A 515 -29.00 -24.51 14.42
N PHE A 516 -27.72 -24.23 14.64
CA PHE A 516 -26.97 -24.74 15.80
C PHE A 516 -27.60 -24.32 17.13
N GLN A 517 -28.01 -23.05 17.25
CA GLN A 517 -28.69 -22.53 18.45
C GLN A 517 -30.02 -23.23 18.70
N CYS A 518 -30.83 -23.43 17.65
CA CYS A 518 -32.09 -24.14 17.75
C CYS A 518 -31.89 -25.59 18.23
N GLU A 519 -30.91 -26.30 17.66
CA GLU A 519 -30.60 -27.67 18.06
C GLU A 519 -30.08 -27.76 19.50
N LYS A 520 -29.24 -26.82 19.91
CA LYS A 520 -28.76 -26.73 21.29
C LYS A 520 -29.93 -26.48 22.26
N ALA A 521 -30.79 -25.52 21.97
CA ALA A 521 -31.94 -25.20 22.82
C ALA A 521 -32.92 -26.38 22.93
N LEU A 522 -33.19 -27.11 21.85
CA LEU A 522 -34.03 -28.31 21.88
C LEU A 522 -33.46 -29.43 22.78
N ASN A 523 -32.13 -29.53 22.85
CA ASN A 523 -31.44 -30.45 23.76
C ASN A 523 -31.53 -29.94 25.21
N ASP A 524 -31.26 -28.66 25.45
CA ASP A 524 -31.28 -28.05 26.78
C ASP A 524 -32.68 -28.05 27.41
N PHE A 525 -33.74 -27.91 26.60
CA PHE A 525 -35.11 -28.01 27.07
C PHE A 525 -35.51 -29.43 27.48
N GLY A 526 -34.78 -30.47 27.06
CA GLY A 526 -34.98 -31.84 27.53
C GLY A 526 -36.44 -32.30 27.53
N ASP A 527 -36.93 -32.74 28.68
CA ASP A 527 -38.31 -33.23 28.88
C ASP A 527 -39.36 -32.11 29.05
N LYS A 528 -38.94 -30.84 29.11
CA LYS A 528 -39.86 -29.69 29.31
C LYS A 528 -40.66 -29.33 28.05
N VAL A 529 -40.30 -29.92 26.90
CA VAL A 529 -40.93 -29.69 25.60
C VAL A 529 -41.41 -31.03 25.07
N THR A 530 -42.68 -31.10 24.68
CA THR A 530 -43.28 -32.35 24.19
C THR A 530 -42.69 -32.75 22.84
N ALA A 531 -42.73 -34.05 22.51
CA ALA A 531 -42.31 -34.52 21.19
C ALA A 531 -43.10 -33.87 20.04
N GLU A 532 -44.37 -33.52 20.28
CA GLU A 532 -45.20 -32.79 19.30
C GLU A 532 -44.72 -31.36 19.07
N ASP A 533 -44.15 -30.71 20.08
CA ASP A 533 -43.60 -29.35 19.96
C ASP A 533 -42.17 -29.35 19.39
N LYS A 534 -41.39 -30.44 19.52
CA LYS A 534 -40.02 -30.54 18.96
C LYS A 534 -40.00 -30.83 17.46
N ALA A 535 -40.89 -31.72 17.00
CA ALA A 535 -40.89 -32.21 15.62
C ALA A 535 -40.95 -31.11 14.53
N PRO A 536 -41.73 -30.02 14.69
CA PRO A 536 -41.76 -28.93 13.70
C PRO A 536 -40.43 -28.17 13.58
N ILE A 537 -39.69 -28.02 14.69
CA ILE A 537 -38.42 -27.30 14.71
C ILE A 537 -37.31 -28.17 14.11
N GLU A 538 -37.25 -29.45 14.48
CA GLU A 538 -36.29 -30.39 13.89
C GLU A 538 -36.50 -30.52 12.38
N ALA A 539 -37.75 -30.55 11.91
CA ALA A 539 -38.07 -30.53 10.49
C ALA A 539 -37.54 -29.26 9.80
N LYS A 540 -37.76 -28.08 10.41
CA LYS A 540 -37.31 -26.79 9.84
C LYS A 540 -35.79 -26.61 9.91
N CYS A 541 -35.13 -27.08 10.95
CA CYS A 541 -33.67 -27.15 11.00
C CYS A 541 -33.11 -28.00 9.85
N ASN A 542 -33.71 -29.16 9.57
CA ASN A 542 -33.29 -30.02 8.47
C ASN A 542 -33.56 -29.38 7.09
N GLU A 543 -34.71 -28.73 6.91
CA GLU A 543 -35.00 -27.97 5.68
C GLU A 543 -33.97 -26.87 5.43
N LEU A 544 -33.62 -26.09 6.47
CA LEU A 544 -32.61 -25.04 6.37
C LEU A 544 -31.21 -25.61 6.13
N LYS A 545 -30.84 -26.73 6.76
CA LYS A 545 -29.58 -27.45 6.49
C LYS A 545 -29.48 -27.94 5.05
N GLU A 546 -30.58 -28.42 4.46
CA GLU A 546 -30.59 -28.81 3.05
C GLU A 546 -30.46 -27.59 2.12
N ALA A 547 -31.17 -26.48 2.42
CA ALA A 547 -31.05 -25.24 1.67
C ALA A 547 -29.61 -24.67 1.70
N LEU A 548 -28.93 -24.77 2.86
CA LEU A 548 -27.54 -24.33 3.07
C LEU A 548 -26.51 -25.09 2.22
N LYS A 549 -26.83 -26.30 1.74
CA LYS A 549 -25.96 -27.03 0.78
C LYS A 549 -25.99 -26.41 -0.62
N GLY A 550 -26.98 -25.58 -0.91
CA GLY A 550 -27.14 -24.85 -2.16
C GLY A 550 -26.57 -23.43 -2.13
N ASN A 551 -26.87 -22.68 -3.19
CA ASN A 551 -26.51 -21.26 -3.35
C ASN A 551 -27.73 -20.35 -3.55
N ASP A 552 -28.94 -20.83 -3.25
CA ASP A 552 -30.16 -20.00 -3.34
C ASP A 552 -30.37 -19.22 -2.03
N ILE A 553 -29.95 -17.96 -2.05
CA ILE A 553 -30.00 -17.07 -0.88
C ILE A 553 -31.44 -16.69 -0.53
N ALA A 554 -32.35 -16.65 -1.51
CA ALA A 554 -33.75 -16.36 -1.24
C ALA A 554 -34.42 -17.54 -0.50
N ASP A 555 -34.10 -18.77 -0.91
CA ASP A 555 -34.57 -19.98 -0.22
C ASP A 555 -33.99 -20.07 1.20
N ILE A 556 -32.69 -19.81 1.37
CA ILE A 556 -32.04 -19.81 2.69
C ILE A 556 -32.69 -18.77 3.62
N LYS A 557 -32.95 -17.54 3.15
CA LYS A 557 -33.64 -16.50 3.95
C LYS A 557 -35.06 -16.93 4.30
N ALA A 558 -35.83 -17.45 3.35
CA ALA A 558 -37.18 -17.91 3.60
C ALA A 558 -37.22 -19.04 4.65
N LYS A 559 -36.31 -20.01 4.55
CA LYS A 559 -36.20 -21.12 5.50
C LYS A 559 -35.69 -20.69 6.87
N HIS A 560 -34.80 -19.71 6.92
CA HIS A 560 -34.37 -19.06 8.15
C HIS A 560 -35.56 -18.40 8.86
N ASP A 561 -36.33 -17.58 8.15
CA ASP A 561 -37.49 -16.88 8.72
C ASP A 561 -38.59 -17.86 9.19
N GLU A 562 -38.82 -18.93 8.44
CA GLU A 562 -39.73 -20.02 8.83
C GLU A 562 -39.27 -20.69 10.14
N LEU A 563 -37.98 -21.06 10.25
CA LEU A 563 -37.42 -21.65 11.46
C LEU A 563 -37.51 -20.66 12.63
N GLN A 564 -37.20 -19.39 12.41
CA GLN A 564 -37.22 -18.35 13.43
C GLN A 564 -38.61 -18.17 14.02
N LYS A 565 -39.64 -18.19 13.16
CA LYS A 565 -41.03 -18.09 13.59
C LYS A 565 -41.45 -19.28 14.46
N VAL A 566 -41.18 -20.50 14.01
CA VAL A 566 -41.57 -21.72 14.75
C VAL A 566 -40.81 -21.82 16.08
N PHE A 567 -39.53 -21.45 16.09
CA PHE A 567 -38.71 -21.44 17.30
C PHE A 567 -39.19 -20.37 18.31
N GLY A 568 -39.57 -19.18 17.85
CA GLY A 568 -40.15 -18.13 18.70
C GLY A 568 -41.48 -18.51 19.36
N GLU A 569 -42.33 -19.25 18.65
CA GLU A 569 -43.59 -19.79 19.19
C GLU A 569 -43.32 -20.81 20.31
N LEU A 570 -42.32 -21.68 20.16
CA LEU A 570 -41.91 -22.61 21.21
C LEU A 570 -41.33 -21.87 22.42
N ALA A 571 -40.41 -20.94 22.19
CA ALA A 571 -39.82 -20.14 23.26
C ALA A 571 -40.89 -19.44 24.10
N THR A 572 -41.91 -18.87 23.45
CA THR A 572 -43.05 -18.23 24.14
C THR A 572 -43.85 -19.23 25.00
N LYS A 573 -44.13 -20.43 24.49
CA LYS A 573 -44.83 -21.50 25.24
C LYS A 573 -44.04 -21.97 26.46
N VAL A 574 -42.73 -22.18 26.31
CA VAL A 574 -41.84 -22.60 27.41
C VAL A 574 -41.77 -21.50 28.48
N TYR A 575 -41.72 -20.24 28.06
CA TYR A 575 -41.67 -19.08 28.96
C TYR A 575 -42.97 -18.86 29.76
N GLN A 576 -44.13 -19.13 29.14
CA GLN A 576 -45.45 -19.04 29.78
C GLN A 576 -45.72 -20.15 30.81
N ASN A 577 -45.01 -21.28 30.71
CA ASN A 577 -45.16 -22.44 31.60
C ASN A 577 -44.02 -22.56 32.64
N ALA A 578 -43.11 -21.59 32.70
CA ALA A 578 -41.96 -21.58 33.61
C ALA A 578 -42.30 -20.88 34.95
N SER A 579 -41.76 -21.41 36.06
CA SER A 579 -41.85 -20.77 37.39
C SER A 579 -41.00 -19.47 37.45
N PRO A 580 -41.21 -18.54 38.42
CA PRO A 580 -40.51 -17.24 38.45
C PRO A 580 -38.97 -17.33 38.46
N GLU A 581 -38.40 -18.40 39.03
CA GLU A 581 -36.96 -18.69 39.00
C GLU A 581 -36.47 -19.22 37.63
N GLU A 582 -37.35 -19.89 36.88
CA GLU A 582 -37.06 -20.41 35.54
C GLU A 582 -37.30 -19.36 34.43
N GLN A 583 -38.17 -18.38 34.67
CA GLN A 583 -38.34 -17.21 33.80
C GLN A 583 -37.04 -16.40 33.70
N ALA A 584 -36.24 -16.32 34.77
CA ALA A 584 -34.93 -15.67 34.75
C ALA A 584 -33.91 -16.43 33.87
N ALA A 585 -33.88 -17.76 33.93
CA ALA A 585 -32.97 -18.59 33.13
C ALA A 585 -33.36 -18.61 31.63
N ALA A 586 -34.65 -18.66 31.33
CA ALA A 586 -35.14 -18.56 29.95
C ALA A 586 -34.96 -17.15 29.38
N GLN A 587 -34.98 -16.09 30.22
CA GLN A 587 -34.72 -14.72 29.77
C GLN A 587 -33.24 -14.53 29.43
N GLN A 588 -32.36 -15.20 30.15
CA GLN A 588 -30.93 -15.19 29.88
C GLN A 588 -30.58 -15.98 28.60
N ALA A 589 -31.20 -17.15 28.39
CA ALA A 589 -31.02 -17.93 27.16
C ALA A 589 -31.66 -17.27 25.92
N ALA A 590 -32.83 -16.64 26.07
CA ALA A 590 -33.47 -15.87 25.01
C ALA A 590 -32.74 -14.54 24.73
N ALA A 591 -32.14 -13.90 25.74
CA ALA A 591 -31.28 -12.73 25.56
C ALA A 591 -29.92 -13.09 24.92
N GLU A 592 -29.37 -14.27 25.19
CA GLU A 592 -28.18 -14.79 24.48
C GLU A 592 -28.48 -15.15 23.02
N ALA A 593 -29.67 -15.69 22.72
CA ALA A 593 -30.10 -15.95 21.34
C ALA A 593 -30.51 -14.67 20.59
N ALA A 594 -31.19 -13.72 21.25
CA ALA A 594 -31.58 -12.44 20.66
C ALA A 594 -30.42 -11.43 20.57
N GLY A 595 -29.44 -11.50 21.48
CA GLY A 595 -28.22 -10.69 21.46
C GLY A 595 -27.32 -10.98 20.25
N ALA A 596 -27.45 -12.16 19.64
CA ALA A 596 -26.79 -12.50 18.38
C ALA A 596 -27.55 -11.99 17.13
N ALA A 597 -28.87 -11.75 17.24
CA ALA A 597 -29.68 -11.19 16.16
C ALA A 597 -29.73 -9.64 16.16
N GLY A 598 -29.45 -9.01 17.30
CA GLY A 598 -29.43 -7.55 17.46
C GLY A 598 -28.19 -6.84 16.92
N ASN A 599 -27.15 -7.56 16.50
CA ASN A 599 -25.88 -6.97 16.06
C ASN A 599 -25.90 -6.47 14.60
N ALA A 600 -27.08 -6.36 13.96
CA ALA A 600 -27.17 -5.99 12.54
C ALA A 600 -28.32 -5.03 12.16
N SER A 601 -29.17 -4.58 13.09
CA SER A 601 -30.34 -3.76 12.73
C SER A 601 -30.45 -2.39 13.41
N ASN A 602 -29.44 -1.94 14.15
CA ASN A 602 -29.30 -0.56 14.62
C ASN A 602 -27.81 -0.22 14.82
N ASP A 603 -27.04 -0.21 13.73
CA ASP A 603 -25.73 0.45 13.70
C ASP A 603 -25.84 1.76 12.92
N ASP A 604 -26.75 2.63 13.36
CA ASP A 604 -26.57 4.08 13.25
C ASP A 604 -25.93 4.50 14.58
N GLY A 605 -24.60 4.49 14.61
CA GLY A 605 -23.76 4.72 15.78
C GLY A 605 -23.92 6.09 16.43
N VAL A 606 -24.98 6.25 17.23
CA VAL A 606 -25.08 7.33 18.22
C VAL A 606 -25.06 6.67 19.60
N VAL A 607 -23.88 6.69 20.22
CA VAL A 607 -23.73 6.42 21.65
C VAL A 607 -24.01 7.72 22.39
N ASP A 608 -25.23 7.88 22.91
CA ASP A 608 -25.49 8.91 23.92
C ASP A 608 -24.78 8.51 25.21
N ALA A 609 -23.79 9.31 25.61
CA ALA A 609 -23.07 9.14 26.85
C ALA A 609 -23.92 9.67 28.02
N ASP A 610 -24.62 8.77 28.71
CA ASP A 610 -25.22 9.10 30.01
C ASP A 610 -24.14 9.19 31.08
N TYR A 611 -23.83 10.44 31.45
CA TYR A 611 -23.02 10.80 32.61
C TYR A 611 -23.87 10.65 33.87
N THR A 612 -23.44 9.83 34.83
CA THR A 612 -23.97 9.90 36.20
C THR A 612 -22.86 10.29 37.15
N GLU A 613 -22.98 11.51 37.70
CA GLU A 613 -22.22 11.96 38.87
C GLU A 613 -22.54 11.09 40.09
N ALA A 614 -21.49 10.57 40.73
CA ALA A 614 -21.38 10.45 42.19
C ALA A 614 -19.90 10.38 42.60
#